data_AF-J0LDJ1-F1
#
_entry.id   AF-J0LDJ1-F1
#
_cell.length_a   1.000
_cell.length_b   1.000
_cell.length_c   1.000
_cell.angle_alpha   90.00
_cell.angle_beta   90.00
_cell.angle_gamma   90.00
#
_symmetry.space_group_name_H-M   'P 1'
#
loop_
_entity.id
_entity.type
_entity.pdbx_description
1 polymer ?
#
loop_
_entity_poly.entity_id
_entity_poly.type
_entity_poly.pdbx_seq_one_letter_code
_entity_poly.pdbx_strand_id
1 'polypeptide(L)'
;MRSYFSRRTYQAHQVRRFAVYALGAVSFCAVLLVLHGYLSTPHIPSQYEALHAPGAAHPVLPLQQAHTHPLHNAPPRHHPKTKVSRTTGWRFATPADELGALIGFMAAFASNSLPAHVDPQQPLDPDLVLGFDARDENMRDEVREAIREAWRVNPVVVLSETGSPPASREAKDMITSLNLYPDPTIFEVDQRDDADIVRPMLQRLTGADLFPIVIIGGTPVRSIAELRRMRETTALNDTITAAGAKINGKRKKHGRKH
;
A
#
# COMPACT_ATOMS: atom_id res chain seq x y z
N MET A 1 -55.04 14.31 19.58
CA MET A 1 -54.88 12.93 20.08
C MET A 1 -54.09 12.13 19.04
N ARG A 2 -53.09 11.36 19.51
CA ARG A 2 -52.19 10.43 18.77
C ARG A 2 -51.05 11.02 17.94
N SER A 3 -49.85 11.07 18.53
CA SER A 3 -48.63 10.50 17.94
C SER A 3 -47.49 10.52 18.97
N TYR A 4 -47.36 9.43 19.74
CA TYR A 4 -46.22 9.17 20.64
C TYR A 4 -46.02 7.66 20.72
N PHE A 5 -45.52 7.03 19.65
CA PHE A 5 -44.98 5.67 19.74
C PHE A 5 -44.12 5.40 18.50
N SER A 6 -42.80 5.47 18.65
CA SER A 6 -41.82 4.56 18.04
C SER A 6 -40.38 5.10 18.20
N ARG A 7 -39.80 4.91 19.39
CA ARG A 7 -38.36 5.12 19.65
C ARG A 7 -37.78 4.07 20.62
N ARG A 8 -38.16 2.79 20.47
CA ARG A 8 -37.63 1.72 21.35
C ARG A 8 -37.00 0.51 20.66
N THR A 9 -36.96 0.43 19.33
CA THR A 9 -36.42 -0.76 18.64
C THR A 9 -34.98 -0.64 18.14
N TYR A 10 -34.34 0.54 18.20
CA TYR A 10 -32.97 0.73 17.66
C TYR A 10 -31.81 0.39 18.62
N GLN A 11 -32.09 0.09 19.89
CA GLN A 11 -31.03 -0.14 20.89
C GLN A 11 -30.56 -1.61 20.99
N ALA A 12 -31.30 -2.58 20.43
CA ALA A 12 -30.96 -4.00 20.61
C ALA A 12 -29.87 -4.53 19.66
N HIS A 13 -29.65 -3.90 18.49
CA HIS A 13 -28.68 -4.40 17.50
C HIS A 13 -27.25 -3.88 17.69
N GLN A 14 -27.02 -2.79 18.44
CA GLN A 14 -25.67 -2.27 18.66
C GLN A 14 -24.86 -3.09 19.67
N VAL A 15 -25.50 -3.68 20.68
CA VAL A 15 -24.78 -4.37 21.77
C VAL A 15 -24.13 -5.67 21.31
N ARG A 16 -24.70 -6.35 20.29
CA ARG A 16 -24.14 -7.61 19.77
C ARG A 16 -22.86 -7.43 18.93
N ARG A 17 -22.65 -6.26 18.31
CA ARG A 17 -21.44 -6.00 17.51
C ARG A 17 -20.22 -5.72 18.39
N PHE A 18 -20.39 -5.12 19.57
CA PHE A 18 -19.27 -4.81 20.47
C PHE A 18 -18.67 -6.05 21.17
N ALA A 19 -19.46 -7.10 21.39
CA ALA A 19 -18.96 -8.30 22.07
C ALA A 19 -17.95 -9.11 21.22
N VAL A 20 -18.06 -9.08 19.89
CA VAL A 20 -17.15 -9.81 18.99
C VAL A 20 -15.76 -9.15 18.92
N TYR A 21 -15.69 -7.82 18.97
CA TYR A 21 -14.40 -7.11 18.95
C TYR A 21 -13.62 -7.24 20.26
N ALA A 22 -14.29 -7.41 21.40
CA ALA A 22 -13.63 -7.56 22.69
C ALA A 22 -12.89 -8.91 22.82
N LEU A 23 -13.39 -9.98 22.19
CA LEU A 23 -12.73 -11.29 22.21
C LEU A 23 -11.52 -11.37 21.26
N GLY A 24 -11.53 -10.65 20.14
CA GLY A 24 -10.39 -10.60 19.21
C GLY A 24 -9.18 -9.83 19.76
N ALA A 25 -9.41 -8.75 20.51
CA ALA A 25 -8.33 -7.91 21.05
C ALA A 25 -7.48 -8.62 22.13
N VAL A 26 -8.08 -9.53 22.90
CA VAL A 26 -7.35 -10.31 23.92
C VAL A 26 -6.45 -11.37 23.27
N SER A 27 -6.87 -11.94 22.14
CA SER A 27 -6.08 -12.94 21.40
C SER A 27 -4.83 -12.32 20.74
N PHE A 28 -4.94 -11.12 20.19
CA PHE A 28 -3.80 -10.45 19.54
C PHE A 28 -2.71 -10.00 20.53
N CYS A 29 -3.10 -9.59 21.75
CA CYS A 29 -2.14 -9.26 22.81
C CYS A 29 -1.35 -10.47 23.32
N ALA A 30 -1.94 -11.67 23.33
CA ALA A 30 -1.25 -12.89 23.76
C ALA A 30 -0.16 -13.31 22.76
N VAL A 31 -0.41 -13.16 21.45
CA VAL A 31 0.57 -13.50 20.40
C VAL A 31 1.76 -12.53 20.40
N LEU A 32 1.53 -11.24 20.63
CA LEU A 32 2.61 -10.24 20.70
C LEU A 32 3.53 -10.40 21.92
N LEU A 33 3.00 -10.87 23.05
CA LEU A 33 3.82 -11.14 24.24
C LEU A 33 4.70 -12.39 24.09
N VAL A 34 4.25 -13.41 23.34
CA VAL A 34 5.07 -14.59 23.05
C VAL A 34 6.20 -14.25 22.08
N LEU A 35 5.95 -13.39 21.07
CA LEU A 35 6.97 -12.99 20.09
C LEU A 35 8.08 -12.08 20.66
N HIS A 36 7.77 -11.23 21.66
CA HIS A 36 8.81 -10.41 22.31
C HIS A 36 9.73 -11.19 23.25
N GLY A 37 9.31 -12.36 23.75
CA GLY A 37 10.15 -13.20 24.61
C GLY A 37 11.31 -13.89 23.90
N TYR A 38 11.26 -14.03 22.57
CA TYR A 38 12.25 -14.80 21.81
C TYR A 38 13.42 -13.97 21.25
N LEU A 39 13.44 -12.64 21.41
CA LEU A 39 14.48 -11.77 20.83
C LEU A 39 15.59 -11.34 21.82
N SER A 40 15.57 -11.85 23.06
CA SER A 40 16.66 -11.61 24.02
C SER A 40 17.72 -12.72 23.92
N THR A 41 18.61 -12.61 22.94
CA THR A 41 19.86 -13.39 22.93
C THR A 41 20.92 -12.71 23.80
N PRO A 42 21.57 -13.41 24.75
CA PRO A 42 22.62 -12.84 25.57
C PRO A 42 23.88 -12.54 24.73
N HIS A 43 24.40 -11.33 24.90
CA HIS A 43 25.65 -10.87 24.32
C HIS A 43 26.83 -11.65 24.93
N ILE A 44 27.49 -12.46 24.10
CA ILE A 44 28.75 -13.13 24.44
C ILE A 44 29.89 -12.12 24.20
N PRO A 45 30.74 -11.80 25.20
CA PRO A 45 31.92 -10.98 24.97
C PRO A 45 33.03 -11.79 24.31
N SER A 46 33.54 -11.27 23.19
CA SER A 46 34.65 -11.84 22.43
C SER A 46 35.97 -11.57 23.13
N GLN A 47 36.56 -12.60 23.74
CA GLN A 47 37.96 -12.61 24.18
C GLN A 47 38.83 -13.30 23.13
N TYR A 48 39.56 -12.53 22.33
CA TYR A 48 40.84 -12.95 21.76
C TYR A 48 41.61 -11.70 21.32
N GLU A 49 42.35 -11.17 22.28
CA GLU A 49 43.46 -10.28 22.04
C GLU A 49 44.75 -11.11 22.00
N ALA A 50 45.62 -10.76 21.05
CA ALA A 50 47.04 -11.09 20.92
C ALA A 50 47.42 -12.52 20.50
N LEU A 51 48.19 -12.62 19.39
CA LEU A 51 49.63 -12.97 19.41
C LEU A 51 50.21 -13.21 17.99
N HIS A 52 51.34 -12.53 17.72
CA HIS A 52 52.45 -12.88 16.82
C HIS A 52 52.36 -12.78 15.27
N ALA A 53 52.99 -11.71 14.76
CA ALA A 53 54.19 -11.61 13.91
C ALA A 53 54.74 -12.82 13.08
N PRO A 54 55.60 -12.55 12.06
CA PRO A 54 55.66 -13.27 10.78
C PRO A 54 56.78 -14.31 10.64
N GLY A 55 56.60 -15.20 9.65
CA GLY A 55 57.69 -15.90 8.96
C GLY A 55 57.95 -17.35 9.39
N ALA A 56 57.48 -18.31 8.58
CA ALA A 56 58.11 -19.61 8.41
C ALA A 56 57.55 -20.31 7.17
N ALA A 57 58.43 -21.00 6.46
CA ALA A 57 58.19 -21.61 5.17
C ALA A 57 57.81 -23.10 5.29
N HIS A 58 57.01 -23.58 4.30
CA HIS A 58 56.81 -24.97 3.86
C HIS A 58 56.12 -25.94 4.86
N PRO A 59 55.54 -27.11 4.43
CA PRO A 59 55.61 -27.77 3.12
C PRO A 59 54.28 -28.17 2.46
N VAL A 60 54.39 -28.45 1.16
CA VAL A 60 53.42 -29.15 0.30
C VAL A 60 53.30 -30.62 0.74
N LEU A 61 52.09 -31.21 0.64
CA LEU A 61 51.73 -32.62 0.30
C LEU A 61 50.24 -32.87 0.69
N PRO A 62 49.57 -33.95 0.23
CA PRO A 62 49.27 -34.33 -1.15
C PRO A 62 47.75 -34.45 -1.41
N LEU A 63 47.40 -34.57 -2.69
CA LEU A 63 46.09 -34.95 -3.23
C LEU A 63 45.41 -36.08 -2.42
N GLN A 64 44.15 -35.90 -2.03
CA GLN A 64 43.27 -37.02 -1.71
C GLN A 64 41.93 -36.87 -2.42
N GLN A 65 41.76 -37.74 -3.41
CA GLN A 65 40.54 -37.97 -4.18
C GLN A 65 39.47 -38.59 -3.27
N ALA A 66 38.32 -37.95 -3.15
CA ALA A 66 37.09 -38.54 -2.61
C ALA A 66 35.96 -38.26 -3.61
N HIS A 67 35.75 -39.21 -4.53
CA HIS A 67 34.60 -40.11 -4.51
C HIS A 67 33.28 -39.40 -4.89
N THR A 68 33.02 -39.41 -6.20
CA THR A 68 31.75 -39.10 -6.83
C THR A 68 30.69 -40.11 -6.40
N HIS A 69 29.72 -39.67 -5.60
CA HIS A 69 28.47 -40.42 -5.38
C HIS A 69 27.51 -40.16 -6.55
N PRO A 70 26.99 -41.21 -7.23
CA PRO A 70 25.95 -41.04 -8.24
C PRO A 70 24.59 -40.88 -7.56
N LEU A 71 24.11 -39.63 -7.49
CA LEU A 71 22.72 -39.35 -7.13
C LEU A 71 21.82 -39.69 -8.32
N HIS A 72 21.20 -40.86 -8.22
CA HIS A 72 19.83 -41.19 -8.60
C HIS A 72 19.11 -40.15 -9.49
N ASN A 73 18.91 -40.52 -10.76
CA ASN A 73 17.97 -39.86 -11.68
C ASN A 73 16.55 -39.93 -11.11
N ALA A 74 16.13 -38.89 -10.41
CA ALA A 74 14.72 -38.64 -10.14
C ALA A 74 14.07 -38.08 -11.43
N PRO A 75 12.89 -38.56 -11.85
CA PRO A 75 12.20 -38.01 -13.01
C PRO A 75 11.88 -36.53 -12.77
N PRO A 76 11.91 -35.70 -13.82
CA PRO A 76 11.60 -34.28 -13.70
C PRO A 76 10.19 -34.14 -13.13
N ARG A 77 10.10 -33.60 -11.92
CA ARG A 77 8.83 -33.20 -11.33
C ARG A 77 8.23 -32.16 -12.26
N HIS A 78 7.12 -32.51 -12.90
CA HIS A 78 6.29 -31.57 -13.63
C HIS A 78 5.97 -30.40 -12.69
N HIS A 79 6.66 -29.27 -12.90
CA HIS A 79 6.21 -28.01 -12.33
C HIS A 79 4.78 -27.80 -12.80
N PRO A 80 3.82 -27.54 -11.89
CA PRO A 80 2.47 -27.18 -12.30
C PRO A 80 2.63 -25.94 -13.19
N LYS A 81 2.24 -26.07 -14.46
CA LYS A 81 2.23 -24.98 -15.42
C LYS A 81 1.50 -23.83 -14.74
N THR A 82 2.24 -22.77 -14.43
CA THR A 82 1.68 -21.47 -14.09
C THR A 82 0.57 -21.23 -15.10
N LYS A 83 -0.68 -21.15 -14.60
CA LYS A 83 -1.82 -20.84 -15.44
C LYS A 83 -1.48 -19.50 -16.08
N VAL A 84 -1.08 -19.54 -17.35
CA VAL A 84 -0.96 -18.35 -18.18
C VAL A 84 -2.33 -17.71 -18.08
N SER A 85 -2.40 -16.58 -17.38
CA SER A 85 -3.64 -15.81 -17.28
C SER A 85 -4.07 -15.56 -18.72
N ARG A 86 -5.14 -16.24 -19.14
CA ARG A 86 -5.75 -15.97 -20.43
C ARG A 86 -6.38 -14.59 -20.26
N THR A 87 -5.67 -13.59 -20.74
CA THR A 87 -6.04 -12.18 -20.77
C THR A 87 -7.53 -12.10 -21.12
N THR A 88 -8.31 -11.72 -20.12
CA THR A 88 -9.69 -11.34 -20.34
C THR A 88 -9.65 -10.13 -21.28
N GLY A 89 -10.47 -10.12 -22.33
CA GLY A 89 -10.55 -8.96 -23.25
C GLY A 89 -11.16 -7.72 -22.60
N TRP A 90 -11.30 -7.71 -21.27
CA TRP A 90 -11.89 -6.62 -20.51
C TRP A 90 -10.85 -5.53 -20.26
N ARG A 91 -11.28 -4.28 -20.34
CA ARG A 91 -10.43 -3.10 -20.17
C ARG A 91 -11.20 -2.03 -19.42
N PHE A 92 -10.48 -1.19 -18.68
CA PHE A 92 -11.06 0.00 -18.06
C PHE A 92 -11.78 0.87 -19.10
N ALA A 93 -12.95 1.38 -18.72
CA ALA A 93 -13.74 2.23 -19.61
C ALA A 93 -13.11 3.61 -19.79
N THR A 94 -12.45 4.12 -18.74
CA THR A 94 -11.82 5.43 -18.71
C THR A 94 -10.46 5.40 -18.00
N PRO A 95 -9.54 6.35 -18.30
CA PRO A 95 -8.30 6.51 -17.53
C PRO A 95 -8.55 6.81 -16.03
N ALA A 96 -9.68 7.44 -15.70
CA ALA A 96 -10.05 7.70 -14.31
C ALA A 96 -10.38 6.41 -13.54
N ASP A 97 -11.05 5.46 -14.21
CA ASP A 97 -11.33 4.14 -13.63
C ASP A 97 -10.03 3.36 -13.41
N GLU A 98 -9.14 3.39 -14.40
CA GLU A 98 -7.80 2.78 -14.32
C GLU A 98 -6.98 3.37 -13.18
N LEU A 99 -6.98 4.70 -13.02
CA LEU A 99 -6.30 5.39 -11.92
C LEU A 99 -6.87 4.97 -10.56
N GLY A 100 -8.19 4.89 -10.43
CA GLY A 100 -8.82 4.45 -9.19
C GLY A 100 -8.46 3.02 -8.82
N ALA A 101 -8.42 2.12 -9.80
CA ALA A 101 -8.01 0.73 -9.59
C ALA A 101 -6.53 0.63 -9.19
N LEU A 102 -5.64 1.37 -9.86
CA LEU A 102 -4.21 1.41 -9.52
C LEU A 102 -3.98 1.94 -8.10
N ILE A 103 -4.63 3.04 -7.73
CA ILE A 103 -4.55 3.60 -6.36
C ILE A 103 -5.10 2.61 -5.33
N GLY A 104 -6.23 1.97 -5.61
CA GLY A 104 -6.81 0.93 -4.75
C GLY A 104 -5.84 -0.23 -4.54
N PHE A 105 -5.22 -0.71 -5.62
CA PHE A 105 -4.20 -1.75 -5.58
C PHE A 105 -2.99 -1.33 -4.74
N MET A 106 -2.40 -0.15 -4.99
CA MET A 106 -1.25 0.34 -4.24
C MET A 106 -1.56 0.57 -2.75
N ALA A 107 -2.77 1.02 -2.43
CA ALA A 107 -3.20 1.30 -1.06
C ALA A 107 -3.61 0.06 -0.27
N ALA A 108 -4.03 -1.03 -0.95
CA ALA A 108 -4.50 -2.23 -0.29
C ALA A 108 -3.39 -2.92 0.54
N PHE A 109 -2.18 -3.02 -0.01
CA PHE A 109 -1.01 -3.58 0.69
C PHE A 109 0.28 -2.90 0.24
N ALA A 110 1.18 -2.63 1.19
CA ALA A 110 2.48 -2.02 0.89
C ALA A 110 3.38 -2.91 0.00
N SER A 111 3.17 -4.23 0.02
CA SER A 111 3.89 -5.21 -0.81
C SER A 111 3.33 -5.37 -2.22
N ASN A 112 2.26 -4.63 -2.57
CA ASN A 112 1.69 -4.70 -3.91
C ASN A 112 2.61 -4.00 -4.90
N SER A 113 3.08 -4.76 -5.88
CA SER A 113 3.96 -4.30 -6.96
C SER A 113 3.49 -4.86 -8.30
N LEU A 114 3.55 -4.04 -9.34
CA LEU A 114 3.26 -4.43 -10.70
C LEU A 114 4.37 -5.34 -11.26
N PRO A 115 4.02 -6.38 -12.04
CA PRO A 115 5.03 -7.19 -12.73
C PRO A 115 5.85 -6.39 -13.74
N ALA A 116 7.17 -6.67 -13.84
CA ALA A 116 8.11 -5.97 -14.72
C ALA A 116 7.78 -6.01 -16.24
N HIS A 117 6.86 -6.87 -16.67
CA HIS A 117 6.45 -7.00 -18.07
C HIS A 117 5.25 -6.11 -18.44
N VAL A 118 4.68 -5.37 -17.48
CA VAL A 118 3.58 -4.45 -17.72
C VAL A 118 4.11 -3.24 -18.50
N ASP A 119 3.50 -2.95 -19.65
CA ASP A 119 3.80 -1.76 -20.44
C ASP A 119 3.03 -0.54 -19.88
N PRO A 120 3.70 0.48 -19.33
CA PRO A 120 3.04 1.63 -18.72
C PRO A 120 2.31 2.54 -19.74
N GLN A 121 2.59 2.39 -21.05
CA GLN A 121 1.94 3.17 -22.12
C GLN A 121 0.60 2.57 -22.54
N GLN A 122 0.29 1.34 -22.12
CA GLN A 122 -0.96 0.66 -22.45
C GLN A 122 -1.92 0.71 -21.25
N PRO A 123 -3.24 0.62 -21.50
CA PRO A 123 -4.21 0.43 -20.42
C PRO A 123 -3.87 -0.84 -19.62
N LEU A 124 -3.86 -0.70 -18.30
CA LEU A 124 -3.54 -1.77 -17.37
C LEU A 124 -4.55 -2.92 -17.49
N ASP A 125 -4.04 -4.16 -17.46
CA ASP A 125 -4.89 -5.35 -17.38
C ASP A 125 -5.60 -5.36 -16.01
N PRO A 126 -6.94 -5.32 -16.01
CA PRO A 126 -7.72 -5.33 -14.78
C PRO A 126 -7.45 -6.52 -13.86
N ASP A 127 -7.14 -7.69 -14.41
CA ASP A 127 -6.85 -8.90 -13.62
C ASP A 127 -5.58 -8.73 -12.75
N LEU A 128 -4.72 -7.75 -13.05
CA LEU A 128 -3.51 -7.46 -12.26
C LEU A 128 -3.79 -6.64 -11.01
N VAL A 129 -4.85 -5.82 -11.02
CA VAL A 129 -5.14 -4.85 -9.94
C VAL A 129 -6.46 -5.13 -9.23
N LEU A 130 -7.39 -5.81 -9.91
CA LEU A 130 -8.64 -6.26 -9.34
C LEU A 130 -8.46 -7.70 -8.87
N GLY A 131 -8.66 -7.93 -7.57
CA GLY A 131 -8.47 -9.25 -6.95
C GLY A 131 -9.55 -10.29 -7.27
N PHE A 132 -10.28 -10.15 -8.37
CA PHE A 132 -11.40 -11.00 -8.77
C PHE A 132 -11.41 -11.26 -10.29
N ASP A 133 -11.99 -12.39 -10.71
CA ASP A 133 -11.95 -12.86 -12.11
C ASP A 133 -12.86 -12.00 -13.00
N ALA A 134 -12.30 -11.30 -13.99
CA ALA A 134 -13.00 -10.32 -14.82
C ALA A 134 -14.08 -10.90 -15.79
N ARG A 135 -14.60 -12.11 -15.54
CA ARG A 135 -15.41 -12.91 -16.48
C ARG A 135 -16.91 -12.94 -16.22
N ASP A 136 -17.39 -12.31 -15.15
CA ASP A 136 -18.82 -12.29 -14.81
C ASP A 136 -19.61 -11.22 -15.60
N GLU A 137 -20.88 -11.48 -15.89
CA GLU A 137 -21.78 -10.56 -16.62
C GLU A 137 -21.93 -9.20 -15.91
N ASN A 138 -21.74 -9.17 -14.59
CA ASN A 138 -21.83 -7.97 -13.74
C ASN A 138 -20.49 -7.24 -13.52
N MET A 139 -19.42 -7.67 -14.20
CA MET A 139 -18.06 -7.16 -14.01
C MET A 139 -17.94 -5.64 -14.00
N ARG A 140 -18.66 -4.96 -14.90
CA ARG A 140 -18.60 -3.49 -14.99
C ARG A 140 -19.06 -2.80 -13.71
N ASP A 141 -20.08 -3.33 -13.07
CA ASP A 141 -20.63 -2.75 -11.85
C ASP A 141 -19.78 -3.10 -10.63
N GLU A 142 -19.19 -4.30 -10.62
CA GLU A 142 -18.21 -4.69 -9.60
C GLU A 142 -16.93 -3.84 -9.66
N VAL A 143 -16.39 -3.60 -10.86
CA VAL A 143 -15.21 -2.73 -11.01
C VAL A 143 -15.52 -1.31 -10.57
N ARG A 144 -16.68 -0.76 -10.96
CA ARG A 144 -17.10 0.56 -10.50
C ARG A 144 -17.23 0.61 -8.99
N GLU A 145 -17.77 -0.42 -8.36
CA GLU A 145 -17.86 -0.50 -6.91
C GLU A 145 -16.48 -0.57 -6.25
N ALA A 146 -15.58 -1.39 -6.78
CA ALA A 146 -14.20 -1.47 -6.30
C ALA A 146 -13.47 -0.11 -6.39
N ILE A 147 -13.66 0.63 -7.49
CA ILE A 147 -13.09 1.97 -7.68
C ILE A 147 -13.74 2.98 -6.72
N ARG A 148 -15.07 2.94 -6.55
CA ARG A 148 -15.77 3.80 -5.58
C ARG A 148 -15.26 3.54 -4.16
N GLU A 149 -15.08 2.28 -3.80
CA GLU A 149 -14.54 1.87 -2.51
C GLU A 149 -13.09 2.36 -2.34
N ALA A 150 -12.24 2.24 -3.36
CA ALA A 150 -10.87 2.74 -3.34
C ALA A 150 -10.83 4.25 -3.02
N TRP A 151 -11.67 5.07 -3.66
CA TRP A 151 -11.76 6.51 -3.39
C TRP A 151 -12.44 6.84 -2.06
N ARG A 152 -13.37 6.00 -1.59
CA ARG A 152 -13.99 6.16 -0.27
C ARG A 152 -12.97 5.94 0.86
N VAL A 153 -12.08 4.97 0.69
CA VAL A 153 -11.01 4.65 1.64
C VAL A 153 -9.85 5.65 1.54
N ASN A 154 -9.52 6.08 0.32
CA ASN A 154 -8.40 6.98 0.02
C ASN A 154 -8.88 8.27 -0.67
N PRO A 155 -9.66 9.12 0.02
CA PRO A 155 -10.25 10.31 -0.60
C PRO A 155 -9.22 11.37 -0.99
N VAL A 156 -8.07 11.38 -0.33
CA VAL A 156 -6.93 12.27 -0.64
C VAL A 156 -5.67 11.43 -0.71
N VAL A 157 -5.00 11.48 -1.86
CA VAL A 157 -3.75 10.77 -2.13
C VAL A 157 -2.66 11.76 -2.51
N VAL A 158 -1.46 11.60 -1.96
CA VAL A 158 -0.27 12.37 -2.32
C VAL A 158 0.76 11.42 -2.89
N LEU A 159 1.10 11.60 -4.16
CA LEU A 159 2.18 10.91 -4.84
C LEU A 159 3.39 11.84 -4.85
N SER A 160 4.49 11.41 -4.22
CA SER A 160 5.72 12.17 -4.13
C SER A 160 6.94 11.29 -4.42
N GLU A 161 8.12 11.89 -4.40
CA GLU A 161 9.38 11.16 -4.36
C GLU A 161 10.24 11.66 -3.19
N THR A 162 11.05 10.78 -2.64
CA THR A 162 11.90 11.04 -1.47
C THR A 162 13.02 12.02 -1.80
N GLY A 163 13.61 11.88 -2.99
CA GLY A 163 14.66 12.75 -3.51
C GLY A 163 14.16 14.02 -4.21
N SER A 164 12.85 14.25 -4.29
CA SER A 164 12.27 15.30 -5.14
C SER A 164 12.32 16.72 -4.53
N PRO A 165 12.09 17.77 -5.36
CA PRO A 165 12.24 19.17 -4.98
C PRO A 165 11.40 19.60 -3.76
N PRO A 166 11.68 20.79 -3.18
CA PRO A 166 10.92 21.36 -2.06
C PRO A 166 9.39 21.30 -2.20
N ALA A 167 8.88 21.31 -3.44
CA ALA A 167 7.46 21.17 -3.76
C ALA A 167 6.81 19.90 -3.17
N SER A 168 7.50 18.75 -3.17
CA SER A 168 6.95 17.50 -2.63
C SER A 168 6.79 17.53 -1.12
N ARG A 169 7.76 18.13 -0.41
CA ARG A 169 7.67 18.35 1.04
C ARG A 169 6.52 19.30 1.36
N GLU A 170 6.43 20.37 0.60
CA GLU A 170 5.39 21.38 0.78
C GLU A 170 3.98 20.83 0.52
N ALA A 171 3.78 20.02 -0.53
CA ALA A 171 2.49 19.36 -0.79
C ALA A 171 2.08 18.44 0.37
N LYS A 172 3.02 17.62 0.86
CA LYS A 172 2.80 16.74 2.03
C LYS A 172 2.46 17.55 3.26
N ASP A 173 3.20 18.61 3.55
CA ASP A 173 2.98 19.48 4.71
C ASP A 173 1.61 20.17 4.62
N MET A 174 1.24 20.69 3.44
CA MET A 174 -0.07 21.30 3.21
C MET A 174 -1.20 20.33 3.51
N ILE A 175 -1.17 19.12 2.92
CA ILE A 175 -2.25 18.14 3.09
C ILE A 175 -2.30 17.58 4.52
N THR A 176 -1.14 17.26 5.11
CA THR A 176 -1.08 16.70 6.48
C THR A 176 -1.51 17.73 7.54
N SER A 177 -1.23 19.02 7.34
CA SER A 177 -1.64 20.10 8.26
C SER A 177 -3.17 20.22 8.42
N LEU A 178 -3.96 19.71 7.46
CA LEU A 178 -5.42 19.73 7.50
C LEU A 178 -6.04 18.68 8.46
N ASN A 179 -5.24 17.76 9.01
CA ASN A 179 -5.68 16.74 9.97
C ASN A 179 -6.93 15.98 9.49
N LEU A 180 -6.86 15.47 8.25
CA LEU A 180 -7.98 14.82 7.57
C LEU A 180 -8.43 13.53 8.28
N TYR A 181 -9.69 13.16 8.08
CA TYR A 181 -10.21 11.82 8.38
C TYR A 181 -11.09 11.33 7.21
N PRO A 182 -10.77 10.19 6.56
CA PRO A 182 -9.56 9.37 6.73
C PRO A 182 -8.24 10.14 6.57
N ASP A 183 -7.15 9.58 7.12
CA ASP A 183 -5.80 10.15 6.95
C ASP A 183 -5.45 10.14 5.44
N PRO A 184 -4.68 11.12 4.93
CA PRO A 184 -4.27 11.13 3.53
C PRO A 184 -3.33 9.94 3.24
N THR A 185 -3.50 9.31 2.08
CA THR A 185 -2.63 8.21 1.64
C THR A 185 -1.42 8.80 0.91
N ILE A 186 -0.22 8.53 1.40
CA ILE A 186 1.02 9.11 0.85
C ILE A 186 1.89 7.99 0.29
N PHE A 187 2.30 8.12 -0.97
CA PHE A 187 3.22 7.19 -1.62
C PHE A 187 4.50 7.91 -2.03
N GLU A 188 5.64 7.39 -1.58
CA GLU A 188 6.95 7.73 -2.14
C GLU A 188 7.21 6.81 -3.34
N VAL A 189 6.88 7.29 -4.53
CA VAL A 189 6.88 6.49 -5.76
C VAL A 189 8.28 5.98 -6.10
N ASP A 190 9.32 6.74 -5.77
CA ASP A 190 10.72 6.36 -5.99
C ASP A 190 11.22 5.23 -5.08
N GLN A 191 10.54 4.96 -3.97
CA GLN A 191 10.92 3.88 -3.04
C GLN A 191 10.26 2.53 -3.37
N ARG A 192 9.41 2.47 -4.39
CA ARG A 192 8.71 1.25 -4.77
C ARG A 192 9.56 0.37 -5.67
N ASP A 193 9.36 -0.95 -5.57
CA ASP A 193 10.05 -1.93 -6.41
C ASP A 193 9.64 -1.83 -7.89
N ASP A 194 8.44 -1.32 -8.18
CA ASP A 194 7.86 -1.14 -9.52
C ASP A 194 7.85 0.33 -9.96
N ALA A 195 8.75 1.16 -9.40
CA ALA A 195 8.79 2.60 -9.64
C ALA A 195 8.99 2.97 -11.12
N ASP A 196 9.72 2.15 -11.87
CA ASP A 196 9.99 2.31 -13.31
C ASP A 196 8.73 2.13 -14.17
N ILE A 197 7.74 1.37 -13.70
CA ILE A 197 6.45 1.16 -14.36
C ILE A 197 5.41 2.15 -13.84
N VAL A 198 5.29 2.28 -12.51
CA VAL A 198 4.25 3.08 -11.86
C VAL A 198 4.40 4.56 -12.19
N ARG A 199 5.62 5.08 -12.23
CA ARG A 199 5.89 6.49 -12.57
C ARG A 199 5.33 6.91 -13.94
N PRO A 200 5.75 6.31 -15.07
CA PRO A 200 5.22 6.69 -16.37
C PRO A 200 3.72 6.39 -16.51
N MET A 201 3.21 5.37 -15.82
CA MET A 201 1.77 5.07 -15.79
C MET A 201 0.98 6.20 -15.09
N LEU A 202 1.44 6.67 -13.93
CA LEU A 202 0.84 7.80 -13.22
C LEU A 202 0.88 9.09 -14.06
N GLN A 203 1.99 9.35 -14.76
CA GLN A 203 2.10 10.51 -15.66
C GLN A 203 1.07 10.41 -16.80
N ARG A 204 0.93 9.23 -17.44
CA ARG A 204 -0.09 8.98 -18.47
C ARG A 204 -1.51 9.20 -17.94
N LEU A 205 -1.83 8.65 -16.77
CA LEU A 205 -3.18 8.64 -16.21
C LEU A 205 -3.60 10.02 -15.67
N THR A 206 -2.66 10.76 -15.12
CA THR A 206 -2.95 12.07 -14.49
C THR A 206 -2.71 13.23 -15.45
N GLY A 207 -1.90 13.04 -16.50
CA GLY A 207 -1.41 14.09 -17.38
C GLY A 207 -0.44 15.06 -16.70
N ALA A 208 0.13 14.67 -15.54
CA ALA A 208 1.17 15.44 -14.87
C ALA A 208 2.55 14.98 -15.35
N ASP A 209 3.43 15.93 -15.64
CA ASP A 209 4.79 15.61 -16.08
C ASP A 209 5.73 15.30 -14.90
N LEU A 210 5.46 15.90 -13.73
CA LEU A 210 6.35 15.88 -12.57
C LEU A 210 5.58 15.67 -11.27
N PHE A 211 6.27 15.14 -10.26
CA PHE A 211 5.81 15.09 -8.88
C PHE A 211 6.06 16.43 -8.15
N PRO A 212 5.27 16.76 -7.11
CA PRO A 212 4.20 15.96 -6.52
C PRO A 212 2.89 16.01 -7.32
N ILE A 213 2.13 14.90 -7.26
CA ILE A 213 0.76 14.83 -7.77
C ILE A 213 -0.16 14.60 -6.57
N VAL A 214 -1.13 15.49 -6.37
CA VAL A 214 -2.16 15.32 -5.35
C VAL A 214 -3.45 14.89 -6.03
N ILE A 215 -4.11 13.84 -5.55
CA ILE A 215 -5.38 13.37 -6.10
C ILE A 215 -6.45 13.52 -5.03
N ILE A 216 -7.55 14.19 -5.35
CA ILE A 216 -8.68 14.44 -4.45
C ILE A 216 -9.94 13.87 -5.09
N GLY A 217 -10.53 12.84 -4.50
CA GLY A 217 -11.74 12.19 -5.03
C GLY A 217 -11.60 11.72 -6.48
N GLY A 218 -10.41 11.23 -6.86
CA GLY A 218 -10.10 10.81 -8.23
C GLY A 218 -9.72 11.93 -9.21
N THR A 219 -9.70 13.19 -8.77
CA THR A 219 -9.29 14.33 -9.60
C THR A 219 -7.83 14.72 -9.31
N PRO A 220 -6.92 14.67 -10.29
CA PRO A 220 -5.53 15.09 -10.10
C PRO A 220 -5.38 16.62 -10.05
N VAL A 221 -4.68 17.10 -9.04
CA VAL A 221 -4.08 18.43 -8.91
C VAL A 221 -2.62 18.29 -9.34
N ARG A 222 -2.29 18.83 -10.52
CA ARG A 222 -1.08 18.45 -11.27
C ARG A 222 0.16 19.23 -10.88
N SER A 223 0.02 20.28 -10.08
CA SER A 223 1.16 21.11 -9.67
C SER A 223 0.98 21.71 -8.28
N ILE A 224 2.12 22.00 -7.64
CA ILE A 224 2.13 22.73 -6.35
C ILE A 224 1.52 24.12 -6.47
N ALA A 225 1.69 24.79 -7.61
CA ALA A 225 1.11 26.12 -7.86
C ALA A 225 -0.43 26.06 -7.89
N GLU A 226 -0.99 25.01 -8.50
CA GLU A 226 -2.43 24.76 -8.48
C GLU A 226 -2.93 24.50 -7.06
N LEU A 227 -2.23 23.64 -6.30
CA LEU A 227 -2.58 23.34 -4.92
C LEU A 227 -2.56 24.60 -4.02
N ARG A 228 -1.57 25.48 -4.18
CA ARG A 228 -1.50 26.78 -3.47
C ARG A 228 -2.70 27.66 -3.79
N ARG A 229 -3.05 27.81 -5.08
CA ARG A 229 -4.24 28.58 -5.50
C ARG A 229 -5.53 28.02 -4.90
N MET A 230 -5.69 26.70 -4.90
CA MET A 230 -6.86 26.05 -4.29
C MET A 230 -6.93 26.30 -2.78
N ARG A 231 -5.78 26.34 -2.09
CA ARG A 231 -5.72 26.66 -0.66
C ARG A 231 -6.11 28.11 -0.38
N GLU A 232 -5.64 29.05 -1.19
CA GLU A 232 -5.94 30.48 -1.07
C GLU A 232 -7.43 30.80 -1.29
N THR A 233 -8.09 30.05 -2.18
CA THR A 233 -9.48 30.29 -2.61
C THR A 233 -10.52 29.43 -1.88
N THR A 234 -10.15 28.77 -0.78
CA THR A 234 -10.96 27.75 -0.05
C THR A 234 -11.42 26.54 -0.85
N ALA A 235 -11.24 26.53 -2.19
CA ALA A 235 -11.61 25.46 -3.10
C ALA A 235 -10.99 24.11 -2.69
N LEU A 236 -9.79 24.12 -2.09
CA LEU A 236 -9.16 22.91 -1.56
C LEU A 236 -10.04 22.23 -0.50
N ASN A 237 -10.58 23.01 0.44
CA ASN A 237 -11.39 22.47 1.53
C ASN A 237 -12.71 21.90 1.02
N ASP A 238 -13.34 22.61 0.08
CA ASP A 238 -14.60 22.19 -0.53
C ASP A 238 -14.43 20.90 -1.32
N THR A 239 -13.36 20.79 -2.12
CA THR A 239 -13.05 19.59 -2.91
C THR A 239 -12.74 18.39 -2.02
N ILE A 240 -11.96 18.58 -0.95
CA ILE A 240 -11.65 17.53 0.04
C ILE A 240 -12.92 17.04 0.73
N THR A 241 -13.80 17.96 1.13
CA THR A 241 -15.07 17.63 1.79
C THR A 241 -16.00 16.89 0.83
N ALA A 242 -16.09 17.32 -0.43
CA ALA A 242 -16.86 16.67 -1.48
C ALA A 242 -16.35 15.24 -1.78
N ALA A 243 -15.03 15.02 -1.68
CA ALA A 243 -14.42 13.69 -1.79
C ALA A 243 -14.70 12.77 -0.59
N GLY A 244 -15.32 13.29 0.48
CA GLY A 244 -15.72 12.51 1.66
C GLY A 244 -14.74 12.55 2.83
N ALA A 245 -13.66 13.33 2.74
CA ALA A 245 -12.72 13.54 3.85
C ALA A 245 -13.18 14.68 4.77
N LYS A 246 -12.99 14.52 6.08
CA LYS A 246 -13.30 15.53 7.09
C LYS A 246 -12.05 16.26 7.54
N ILE A 247 -12.01 17.57 7.34
CA ILE A 247 -10.93 18.44 7.82
C ILE A 247 -11.00 18.57 9.34
N ASN A 248 -9.85 18.47 10.02
CA ASN A 248 -9.77 18.37 11.48
C ASN A 248 -10.60 17.22 12.07
N GLY A 249 -10.83 16.16 11.28
CA GLY A 249 -11.61 14.99 11.70
C GLY A 249 -10.86 14.08 12.67
N LYS A 250 -9.52 14.16 12.70
CA LYS A 250 -8.69 13.39 13.63
C LYS A 250 -8.89 13.89 15.05
N ARG A 251 -9.58 13.09 15.90
CA ARG A 251 -9.69 13.39 17.33
C ARG A 251 -8.30 13.44 17.93
N LYS A 252 -7.86 14.63 18.38
CA LYS A 252 -6.69 14.75 19.27
C LYS A 252 -6.96 13.88 20.49
N LYS A 253 -6.19 12.79 20.65
CA LYS A 253 -6.21 11.99 21.87
C LYS A 253 -5.74 12.92 22.99
N HIS A 254 -6.65 13.35 23.87
CA HIS A 254 -6.26 14.10 25.06
C HIS A 254 -5.25 13.27 25.83
N GLY A 255 -4.01 13.76 25.92
CA GLY A 255 -2.97 13.12 26.71
C GLY A 255 -3.47 12.94 28.14
N ARG A 256 -3.40 11.70 28.63
CA ARG A 256 -3.69 11.40 30.03
C ARG A 256 -2.64 12.16 30.85
N LYS A 257 -3.06 13.20 31.56
CA LYS A 257 -2.19 13.88 32.53
C LYS A 257 -1.75 12.82 33.54
N HIS A 258 -0.45 12.60 33.63
CA HIS A 258 0.17 11.78 34.67
C HIS A 258 0.26 12.60 35.96
#